data_AF-A0A0E0IE90-F1
#
_entry.id   AF-A0A0E0IE90-F1
#
_cell.length_a   1.000
_cell.length_b   1.000
_cell.length_c   1.000
_cell.angle_alpha   90.00
_cell.angle_beta   90.00
_cell.angle_gamma   90.00
#
_symmetry.space_group_name_H-M   'P 1'
#
loop_
_entity.id
_entity.type
_entity.pdbx_description
1 polymer ?
#
loop_
_entity_poly.entity_id
_entity_poly.type
_entity_poly.pdbx_seq_one_letter_code
_entity_poly.pdbx_strand_id
1 'polypeptide(L)'
;MATGGEPRAAAAAEGGEKRAALLREITEEGGFAFVASAEKAAADGDLRAAEAAREMAWEQLHACPRSEVGRAWRDAYALACLHVAALRVAGGGGDGRRAALRALDMGLIMGGDLLRAELEEAIARVVADRSRGCGGGGGDGAGENGADVEKWMEGLTRKRDLADVLKVLPVKSLSCKQIERRSCISLEAFIRDYFLCESPVILSGYIDHWPARTKWKDIRYLERIAGDRTVPVEELITFSQFLEMMWSSDCSANLTYLAQHPLFDQIKELREDIMVPEYCNAGGGELQKLNAWFGPEGTVTPLHHDLYHNLFAQVDLDNINVNEFPRTGDVEFMDGILEEGDLLYIPPKWWHYVRSLSTSFSVSFWWRTSIPPPQGS
;
A
#
# COMPACT_ATOMS: atom_id res chain seq x y z
N MET A 1 0.90 -9.08 44.52
CA MET A 1 0.44 -9.72 43.26
C MET A 1 -0.97 -9.22 42.95
N ALA A 2 -1.42 -9.33 41.70
CA ALA A 2 -2.74 -8.95 41.18
C ALA A 2 -3.01 -7.43 40.97
N THR A 3 -2.38 -6.85 39.95
CA THR A 3 -2.90 -5.68 39.19
C THR A 3 -2.53 -5.89 37.72
N GLY A 4 -3.44 -6.47 36.93
CA GLY A 4 -3.16 -6.81 35.52
C GLY A 4 -4.29 -7.48 34.73
N GLY A 5 -5.48 -7.67 35.32
CA GLY A 5 -6.63 -8.29 34.64
C GLY A 5 -7.68 -7.29 34.12
N GLU A 6 -7.83 -6.14 34.77
CA GLU A 6 -8.90 -5.17 34.50
C GLU A 6 -8.91 -4.57 33.07
N PRO A 7 -7.80 -4.09 32.49
CA PRO A 7 -7.86 -3.43 31.17
C PRO A 7 -8.26 -4.39 30.04
N ARG A 8 -7.95 -5.69 30.17
CA ARG A 8 -8.26 -6.69 29.15
C ARG A 8 -9.72 -7.14 29.17
N ALA A 9 -10.36 -7.12 30.34
CA ALA A 9 -11.78 -7.41 30.47
C ALA A 9 -12.65 -6.25 29.93
N ALA A 10 -12.25 -5.00 30.21
CA ALA A 10 -12.92 -3.82 29.67
C ALA A 10 -12.88 -3.77 28.13
N ALA A 11 -11.70 -3.97 27.53
CA ALA A 11 -11.55 -3.99 26.07
C ALA A 11 -12.36 -5.13 25.40
N ALA A 12 -12.46 -6.29 26.04
CA ALA A 12 -13.28 -7.41 25.53
C ALA A 12 -14.79 -7.10 25.59
N ALA A 13 -15.26 -6.41 26.64
CA ALA A 13 -16.64 -5.96 26.75
C ALA A 13 -16.97 -4.88 25.69
N GLU A 14 -16.09 -3.90 25.51
CA GLU A 14 -16.23 -2.83 24.51
C GLU A 14 -16.27 -3.39 23.06
N GLY A 15 -15.39 -4.35 22.74
CA GLY A 15 -15.41 -5.05 21.45
C GLY A 15 -16.69 -5.89 21.24
N GLY A 16 -17.23 -6.48 22.31
CA GLY A 16 -18.51 -7.18 22.27
C GLY A 16 -19.69 -6.25 21.97
N GLU A 17 -19.72 -5.06 22.58
CA GLU A 17 -20.76 -4.06 22.37
C GLU A 17 -20.73 -3.50 20.93
N LYS A 18 -19.55 -3.19 20.38
CA LYS A 18 -19.37 -2.77 18.98
C LYS A 18 -19.93 -3.77 17.98
N ARG A 19 -19.63 -5.06 18.17
CA ARG A 19 -20.14 -6.15 17.31
C ARG A 19 -21.64 -6.32 17.45
N ALA A 20 -22.18 -6.23 18.66
CA ALA A 20 -23.62 -6.30 18.88
C ALA A 20 -24.37 -5.11 18.27
N ALA A 21 -23.77 -3.91 18.23
CA ALA A 21 -24.32 -2.75 17.53
C ALA A 21 -24.34 -2.95 16.01
N LEU A 22 -23.21 -3.38 15.44
CA LEU A 22 -23.09 -3.70 14.01
C LEU A 22 -24.11 -4.75 13.56
N LEU A 23 -24.29 -5.84 14.31
CA LEU A 23 -25.26 -6.88 13.95
C LEU A 23 -26.71 -6.38 14.00
N ARG A 24 -27.05 -5.42 14.89
CA ARG A 24 -28.37 -4.75 14.87
C ARG A 24 -28.54 -3.86 13.63
N GLU A 25 -27.55 -3.05 13.29
CA GLU A 25 -27.58 -2.20 12.09
C GLU A 25 -27.74 -3.03 10.81
N ILE A 26 -26.99 -4.13 10.66
CA ILE A 26 -27.16 -5.08 9.56
C ILE A 26 -28.55 -5.76 9.57
N THR A 27 -29.12 -6.03 10.75
CA THR A 27 -30.50 -6.54 10.88
C THR A 27 -31.53 -5.53 10.36
N GLU A 28 -31.35 -4.25 10.68
CA GLU A 28 -32.21 -3.14 10.23
C GLU A 28 -32.10 -2.91 8.72
N GLU A 29 -30.93 -3.14 8.13
CA GLU A 29 -30.71 -3.17 6.66
C GLU A 29 -31.19 -4.49 5.99
N GLY A 30 -31.80 -5.41 6.74
CA GLY A 30 -32.39 -6.66 6.21
C GLY A 30 -31.44 -7.85 6.11
N GLY A 31 -30.21 -7.74 6.62
CA GLY A 31 -29.16 -8.76 6.59
C GLY A 31 -29.34 -9.94 7.55
N PHE A 32 -30.58 -10.38 7.82
CA PHE A 32 -30.90 -11.44 8.79
C PHE A 32 -30.09 -12.74 8.58
N ALA A 33 -29.87 -13.13 7.32
CA ALA A 33 -29.10 -14.34 6.98
C ALA A 33 -27.60 -14.19 7.30
N PHE A 34 -27.04 -12.99 7.07
CA PHE A 34 -25.68 -12.65 7.48
C PHE A 34 -25.54 -12.77 9.00
N VAL A 35 -26.45 -12.13 9.75
CA VAL A 35 -26.40 -12.09 11.22
C VAL A 35 -26.47 -13.50 11.80
N ALA A 36 -27.43 -14.32 11.37
CA ALA A 36 -27.54 -15.71 11.81
C ALA A 36 -26.28 -16.54 11.49
N SER A 37 -25.63 -16.30 10.34
CA SER A 37 -24.39 -16.99 9.95
C SER A 37 -23.18 -16.52 10.78
N ALA A 38 -23.09 -15.21 11.06
CA ALA A 38 -22.04 -14.63 11.89
C ALA A 38 -22.16 -15.06 13.37
N GLU A 39 -23.37 -15.05 13.93
CA GLU A 39 -23.63 -15.55 15.28
C GLU A 39 -23.30 -17.04 15.41
N LYS A 40 -23.69 -17.86 14.42
CA LYS A 40 -23.34 -19.29 14.41
C LYS A 40 -21.83 -19.52 14.29
N ALA A 41 -21.13 -18.74 13.48
CA ALA A 41 -19.67 -18.78 13.40
C ALA A 41 -19.00 -18.42 14.74
N ALA A 42 -19.57 -17.46 15.47
CA ALA A 42 -19.07 -17.01 16.77
C ALA A 42 -19.35 -18.00 17.90
N ALA A 43 -20.55 -18.61 17.93
CA ALA A 43 -21.01 -19.47 19.02
C ALA A 43 -20.60 -20.94 18.84
N ASP A 44 -20.81 -21.51 17.65
CA ASP A 44 -20.58 -22.94 17.37
C ASP A 44 -19.16 -23.21 16.82
N GLY A 45 -18.43 -22.16 16.42
CA GLY A 45 -17.17 -22.28 15.68
C GLY A 45 -17.35 -22.82 14.25
N ASP A 46 -18.53 -22.62 13.64
CA ASP A 46 -18.84 -23.15 12.31
C ASP A 46 -18.15 -22.34 11.20
N LEU A 47 -17.07 -22.92 10.65
CA LEU A 47 -16.31 -22.33 9.53
C LEU A 47 -17.17 -22.13 8.27
N ARG A 48 -18.15 -23.00 8.00
CA ARG A 48 -19.03 -22.83 6.83
C ARG A 48 -19.99 -21.66 7.03
N ALA A 49 -20.44 -21.43 8.26
CA ALA A 49 -21.23 -20.25 8.60
C ALA A 49 -20.39 -18.97 8.49
N ALA A 50 -19.13 -19.00 8.92
CA ALA A 50 -18.20 -17.87 8.76
C ALA A 50 -17.96 -17.52 7.29
N GLU A 51 -17.77 -18.53 6.44
CA GLU A 51 -17.58 -18.34 5.00
C GLU A 51 -18.88 -17.86 4.33
N ALA A 52 -20.04 -18.41 4.66
CA ALA A 52 -21.33 -17.92 4.16
C ALA A 52 -21.59 -16.45 4.55
N ALA A 53 -21.28 -16.05 5.79
CA ALA A 53 -21.35 -14.66 6.22
C ALA A 53 -20.42 -13.77 5.38
N ARG A 54 -19.20 -14.22 5.10
CA ARG A 54 -18.22 -13.46 4.29
C ARG A 54 -18.71 -13.29 2.84
N GLU A 55 -19.22 -14.34 2.21
CA GLU A 55 -19.72 -14.26 0.83
C GLU A 55 -20.98 -13.37 0.73
N MET A 56 -21.92 -13.45 1.68
CA MET A 56 -23.07 -12.54 1.69
C MET A 56 -22.67 -11.07 1.84
N ALA A 57 -21.70 -10.76 2.71
CA ALA A 57 -21.17 -9.40 2.82
C ALA A 57 -20.37 -8.98 1.58
N TRP A 58 -19.65 -9.92 0.94
CA TRP A 58 -18.96 -9.68 -0.34
C TRP A 58 -19.93 -9.27 -1.45
N GLU A 59 -21.06 -9.96 -1.59
CA GLU A 59 -22.11 -9.61 -2.56
C GLU A 59 -22.62 -8.18 -2.35
N GLN A 60 -22.89 -7.78 -1.10
CA GLN A 60 -23.32 -6.40 -0.79
C GLN A 60 -22.25 -5.35 -1.13
N LEU A 61 -20.97 -5.67 -0.92
CA LEU A 61 -19.83 -4.80 -1.29
C LEU A 61 -19.66 -4.61 -2.81
N HIS A 62 -20.24 -5.50 -3.63
CA HIS A 62 -20.15 -5.46 -5.10
C HIS A 62 -21.49 -5.16 -5.78
N ALA A 63 -22.57 -4.96 -5.01
CA ALA A 63 -23.89 -4.62 -5.55
C ALA A 63 -23.97 -3.19 -6.12
N CYS A 64 -23.10 -2.28 -5.68
CA CYS A 64 -23.06 -0.88 -6.11
C CYS A 64 -21.61 -0.32 -6.04
N PRO A 65 -21.33 0.88 -6.58
CA PRO A 65 -20.03 1.52 -6.45
C PRO A 65 -19.59 1.69 -4.99
N ARG A 66 -18.29 1.58 -4.69
CA ARG A 66 -17.75 1.65 -3.30
C ARG A 66 -18.08 2.96 -2.55
N SER A 67 -18.47 4.03 -3.24
CA SER A 67 -19.00 5.26 -2.63
C SER A 67 -20.40 5.10 -2.02
N GLU A 68 -21.20 4.16 -2.53
CA GLU A 68 -22.61 3.94 -2.18
C GLU A 68 -22.83 2.75 -1.24
N VAL A 69 -21.88 1.82 -1.15
CA VAL A 69 -21.93 0.67 -0.22
C VAL A 69 -22.09 1.17 1.22
N GLY A 70 -23.14 0.72 1.93
CA GLY A 70 -23.40 1.07 3.33
C GLY A 70 -22.19 0.80 4.24
N ARG A 71 -21.98 1.65 5.26
CA ARG A 71 -20.80 1.52 6.16
C ARG A 71 -20.86 0.20 6.93
N ALA A 72 -22.02 -0.12 7.49
CA ALA A 72 -22.31 -1.37 8.18
C ALA A 72 -21.83 -2.59 7.39
N TRP A 73 -22.14 -2.71 6.09
CA TRP A 73 -21.74 -3.88 5.29
C TRP A 73 -20.22 -4.05 5.14
N ARG A 74 -19.45 -2.95 5.16
CA ARG A 74 -17.98 -3.00 5.15
C ARG A 74 -17.45 -3.52 6.49
N ASP A 75 -18.02 -3.05 7.59
CA ASP A 75 -17.69 -3.53 8.93
C ASP A 75 -18.15 -4.98 9.16
N ALA A 76 -19.27 -5.39 8.55
CA ALA A 76 -19.76 -6.76 8.51
C ALA A 76 -18.83 -7.70 7.72
N TYR A 77 -18.30 -7.23 6.58
CA TYR A 77 -17.27 -7.96 5.84
C TYR A 77 -16.00 -8.16 6.68
N ALA A 78 -15.54 -7.11 7.38
CA ALA A 78 -14.41 -7.19 8.32
C ALA A 78 -14.68 -8.21 9.46
N LEU A 79 -15.88 -8.21 10.04
CA LEU A 79 -16.30 -9.17 11.07
C LEU A 79 -16.26 -10.62 10.55
N ALA A 80 -16.82 -10.88 9.37
CA ALA A 80 -16.81 -12.21 8.78
C ALA A 80 -15.39 -12.70 8.46
N CYS A 81 -14.52 -11.81 7.98
CA CYS A 81 -13.09 -12.10 7.77
C CYS A 81 -12.37 -12.49 9.07
N LEU A 82 -12.64 -11.81 10.19
CA LEU A 82 -12.13 -12.19 11.52
C LEU A 82 -12.57 -13.60 11.94
N HIS A 83 -13.85 -13.94 11.74
CA HIS A 83 -14.37 -15.27 12.06
C HIS A 83 -13.73 -16.36 11.19
N VAL A 84 -13.66 -16.17 9.87
CA VAL A 84 -13.00 -17.11 8.96
C VAL A 84 -11.53 -17.32 9.38
N ALA A 85 -10.79 -16.25 9.66
CA ALA A 85 -9.39 -16.33 10.04
C ALA A 85 -9.18 -17.10 11.36
N ALA A 86 -9.95 -16.79 12.41
CA ALA A 86 -9.84 -17.46 13.70
C ALA A 86 -10.07 -18.98 13.58
N LEU A 87 -11.09 -19.39 12.80
CA LEU A 87 -11.45 -20.79 12.62
C LEU A 87 -10.46 -21.53 11.69
N ARG A 88 -9.93 -20.85 10.66
CA ARG A 88 -8.88 -21.40 9.78
C ARG A 88 -7.55 -21.63 10.53
N VAL A 89 -7.20 -20.80 11.51
CA VAL A 89 -6.06 -21.03 12.41
C VAL A 89 -6.33 -22.19 13.36
N ALA A 90 -7.51 -22.24 13.99
CA ALA A 90 -7.88 -23.31 14.92
C ALA A 90 -7.88 -24.72 14.27
N GLY A 91 -8.09 -24.80 12.96
CA GLY A 91 -8.01 -26.05 12.18
C GLY A 91 -6.61 -26.66 12.05
N GLY A 92 -5.53 -25.98 12.46
CA GLY A 92 -4.21 -26.59 12.67
C GLY A 92 -3.39 -26.96 11.43
N GLY A 93 -3.87 -26.66 10.21
CA GLY A 93 -3.15 -26.94 8.96
C GLY A 93 -2.23 -25.79 8.51
N GLY A 94 -1.09 -26.10 7.91
CA GLY A 94 -0.17 -25.08 7.35
C GLY A 94 -0.81 -24.20 6.26
N ASP A 95 -1.79 -24.76 5.53
CA ASP A 95 -2.63 -24.00 4.59
C ASP A 95 -3.64 -23.07 5.29
N GLY A 96 -4.16 -23.49 6.45
CA GLY A 96 -5.06 -22.69 7.28
C GLY A 96 -4.45 -21.36 7.72
N ARG A 97 -3.13 -21.30 7.96
CA ARG A 97 -2.41 -20.05 8.26
C ARG A 97 -2.47 -19.05 7.09
N ARG A 98 -2.22 -19.50 5.86
CA ARG A 98 -2.29 -18.63 4.66
C ARG A 98 -3.72 -18.23 4.35
N ALA A 99 -4.67 -19.16 4.44
CA ALA A 99 -6.09 -18.87 4.28
C ALA A 99 -6.59 -17.83 5.31
N ALA A 100 -6.09 -17.90 6.55
CA ALA A 100 -6.38 -16.91 7.58
C ALA A 100 -5.75 -15.54 7.29
N LEU A 101 -4.47 -15.46 6.91
CA LEU A 101 -3.84 -14.20 6.50
C LEU A 101 -4.57 -13.57 5.31
N ARG A 102 -4.91 -14.35 4.28
CA ARG A 102 -5.71 -13.88 3.15
C ARG A 102 -7.06 -13.33 3.59
N ALA A 103 -7.78 -14.02 4.48
CA ALA A 103 -9.05 -13.51 5.01
C ALA A 103 -8.88 -12.17 5.77
N LEU A 104 -7.84 -12.04 6.61
CA LEU A 104 -7.59 -10.81 7.36
C LEU A 104 -7.15 -9.65 6.46
N ASP A 105 -6.28 -9.90 5.48
CA ASP A 105 -5.87 -8.90 4.48
C ASP A 105 -7.06 -8.42 3.64
N MET A 106 -7.94 -9.34 3.22
CA MET A 106 -9.20 -8.98 2.58
C MET A 106 -10.07 -8.10 3.48
N GLY A 107 -10.14 -8.42 4.78
CA GLY A 107 -10.80 -7.58 5.78
C GLY A 107 -10.23 -6.16 5.85
N LEU A 108 -8.90 -5.98 5.78
CA LEU A 108 -8.25 -4.66 5.78
C LEU A 108 -8.45 -3.88 4.46
N ILE A 109 -8.46 -4.57 3.31
CA ILE A 109 -8.53 -3.93 1.98
C ILE A 109 -9.97 -3.51 1.64
N MET A 110 -10.94 -4.35 1.99
CA MET A 110 -12.35 -4.22 1.55
C MET A 110 -13.30 -3.83 2.69
N GLY A 111 -12.93 -4.12 3.94
CA GLY A 111 -13.76 -3.83 5.10
C GLY A 111 -13.82 -2.35 5.50
N GLY A 112 -14.51 -2.10 6.61
CA GLY A 112 -14.63 -0.79 7.25
C GLY A 112 -13.71 -0.65 8.47
N ASP A 113 -13.67 0.55 9.03
CA ASP A 113 -12.72 0.92 10.08
C ASP A 113 -13.12 0.43 11.48
N LEU A 114 -14.38 0.01 11.72
CA LEU A 114 -14.91 -0.30 13.06
C LEU A 114 -14.11 -1.40 13.78
N LEU A 115 -13.63 -2.38 13.00
CA LEU A 115 -12.91 -3.57 13.48
C LEU A 115 -11.45 -3.61 13.00
N ARG A 116 -10.89 -2.48 12.52
CA ARG A 116 -9.53 -2.40 11.96
C ARG A 116 -8.47 -2.81 12.99
N ALA A 117 -8.66 -2.41 14.25
CA ALA A 117 -7.75 -2.76 15.34
C ALA A 117 -7.72 -4.27 15.63
N GLU A 118 -8.88 -4.96 15.63
CA GLU A 118 -8.90 -6.42 15.80
C GLU A 118 -8.34 -7.17 14.60
N LEU A 119 -8.50 -6.65 13.37
CA LEU A 119 -7.86 -7.19 12.18
C LEU A 119 -6.33 -7.10 12.29
N GLU A 120 -5.78 -5.93 12.66
CA GLU A 120 -4.35 -5.75 12.87
C GLU A 120 -3.80 -6.66 13.99
N GLU A 121 -4.51 -6.78 15.12
CA GLU A 121 -4.12 -7.67 16.22
C GLU A 121 -4.19 -9.16 15.81
N ALA A 122 -5.19 -9.55 15.02
CA ALA A 122 -5.29 -10.89 14.46
C ALA A 122 -4.13 -11.20 13.50
N ILE A 123 -3.78 -10.28 12.60
CA ILE A 123 -2.64 -10.44 11.68
C ILE A 123 -1.33 -10.59 12.46
N ALA A 124 -1.08 -9.72 13.45
CA ALA A 124 0.11 -9.78 14.28
C ALA A 124 0.27 -11.14 14.98
N ARG A 125 -0.83 -11.73 15.48
CA ARG A 125 -0.81 -13.09 16.05
C ARG A 125 -0.44 -14.16 15.00
N VAL A 126 -1.08 -14.16 13.83
CA VAL A 126 -0.86 -15.18 12.79
C VAL A 126 0.54 -15.08 12.16
N VAL A 127 1.10 -13.87 12.05
CA VAL A 127 2.50 -13.65 11.64
C VAL A 127 3.47 -14.13 12.73
N ALA A 128 3.24 -13.80 14.00
CA ALA A 128 4.11 -14.21 15.11
C ALA A 128 4.21 -15.73 15.30
N ASP A 129 3.12 -16.47 15.09
CA ASP A 129 3.13 -17.93 15.23
C ASP A 129 3.92 -18.64 14.11
N ARG A 130 4.07 -18.02 12.92
CA ARG A 130 4.99 -18.52 11.87
C ARG A 130 6.43 -18.63 12.41
N SER A 131 6.88 -17.60 13.14
CA SER A 131 8.22 -17.55 13.73
C SER A 131 8.46 -18.60 14.82
N ARG A 132 7.40 -19.19 15.38
CA ARG A 132 7.48 -20.29 16.36
C ARG A 132 7.46 -21.67 15.69
N GLY A 133 6.78 -21.81 14.55
CA GLY A 133 6.68 -23.07 13.81
C GLY A 133 7.97 -23.49 13.09
N CYS A 134 8.85 -22.55 12.74
CA CYS A 134 10.10 -22.80 12.00
C CYS A 134 11.22 -23.48 12.81
N GLY A 135 10.90 -24.20 13.90
CA GLY A 135 11.86 -24.92 14.74
C GLY A 135 12.32 -26.29 14.22
N GLY A 136 11.73 -26.80 13.13
CA GLY A 136 12.07 -28.12 12.59
C GLY A 136 11.48 -28.34 11.20
N GLY A 137 12.19 -27.91 10.16
CA GLY A 137 11.72 -27.97 8.78
C GLY A 137 12.68 -27.39 7.75
N GLY A 138 13.99 -27.49 7.98
CA GLY A 138 14.99 -27.17 6.96
C GLY A 138 15.07 -28.31 5.95
N GLY A 139 14.34 -28.20 4.85
CA GLY A 139 14.30 -29.19 3.77
C GLY A 139 14.01 -28.54 2.42
N ASP A 140 15.07 -28.44 1.61
CA ASP A 140 15.07 -28.44 0.15
C ASP A 140 14.23 -27.39 -0.61
N GLY A 141 14.79 -26.18 -0.68
CA GLY A 141 14.50 -25.16 -1.71
C GLY A 141 15.77 -24.44 -2.24
N ALA A 142 16.96 -24.98 -1.94
CA ALA A 142 18.23 -24.28 -2.14
C ALA A 142 18.71 -24.19 -3.61
N GLY A 143 18.05 -24.91 -4.54
CA GLY A 143 18.39 -24.91 -5.97
C GLY A 143 17.67 -23.83 -6.78
N GLU A 144 16.41 -23.54 -6.47
CA GLU A 144 15.58 -22.57 -7.21
C GLU A 144 15.85 -21.14 -6.72
N ASN A 145 15.83 -20.93 -5.39
CA ASN A 145 16.08 -19.65 -4.70
C ASN A 145 17.46 -19.00 -4.95
N GLY A 146 18.33 -19.61 -5.77
CA GLY A 146 19.58 -19.02 -6.24
C GLY A 146 19.41 -18.21 -7.52
N ALA A 147 18.78 -18.82 -8.53
CA ALA A 147 18.50 -18.19 -9.82
C ALA A 147 17.52 -17.01 -9.69
N ASP A 148 16.61 -17.10 -8.73
CA ASP A 148 15.61 -16.06 -8.46
C ASP A 148 16.25 -14.79 -7.87
N VAL A 149 17.22 -14.97 -6.95
CA VAL A 149 18.03 -13.85 -6.42
C VAL A 149 18.92 -13.25 -7.50
N GLU A 150 19.48 -14.07 -8.40
CA GLU A 150 20.33 -13.59 -9.50
C GLU A 150 19.53 -12.75 -10.50
N LYS A 151 18.37 -13.22 -10.95
CA LYS A 151 17.44 -12.46 -11.82
C LYS A 151 16.90 -11.21 -11.14
N TRP A 152 16.60 -11.27 -9.84
CA TRP A 152 16.18 -10.10 -9.06
C TRP A 152 17.27 -9.01 -9.05
N MET A 153 18.52 -9.40 -8.81
CA MET A 153 19.67 -8.50 -8.88
C MET A 153 19.93 -7.98 -10.29
N GLU A 154 19.73 -8.80 -11.33
CA GLU A 154 19.79 -8.37 -12.73
C GLU A 154 18.72 -7.30 -13.03
N GLY A 155 17.47 -7.53 -12.65
CA GLY A 155 16.36 -6.57 -12.81
C GLY A 155 16.61 -5.24 -12.11
N LEU A 156 17.15 -5.25 -10.89
CA LEU A 156 17.52 -4.05 -10.14
C LEU A 156 18.75 -3.31 -10.71
N THR A 157 19.63 -4.00 -11.45
CA THR A 157 20.85 -3.40 -12.01
C THR A 157 20.75 -3.07 -13.50
N ARG A 158 19.66 -3.48 -14.15
CA ARG A 158 19.34 -3.20 -15.56
C ARG A 158 19.11 -1.71 -15.79
N LYS A 159 20.12 -1.03 -16.34
CA LYS A 159 20.03 0.35 -16.80
C LYS A 159 19.79 0.40 -18.31
N ARG A 160 18.78 1.13 -18.76
CA ARG A 160 18.64 1.50 -20.19
C ARG A 160 19.68 2.53 -20.60
N ASP A 161 20.02 2.53 -21.89
CA ASP A 161 20.63 3.70 -22.53
C ASP A 161 19.62 4.86 -22.54
N LEU A 162 20.08 6.06 -22.19
CA LEU A 162 19.30 7.29 -22.26
C LEU A 162 18.72 7.53 -23.67
N ALA A 163 19.41 7.06 -24.71
CA ALA A 163 18.92 7.09 -26.09
C ALA A 163 17.67 6.21 -26.32
N ASP A 164 17.50 5.11 -25.57
CA ASP A 164 16.29 4.27 -25.62
C ASP A 164 15.17 4.79 -24.72
N VAL A 165 15.54 5.50 -23.64
CA VAL A 165 14.60 6.23 -22.77
C VAL A 165 13.93 7.38 -23.52
N LEU A 166 14.71 8.20 -24.24
CA LEU A 166 14.20 9.34 -25.00
C LEU A 166 13.22 8.96 -26.12
N LYS A 167 13.23 7.72 -26.61
CA LYS A 167 12.29 7.23 -27.63
C LYS A 167 10.88 6.99 -27.10
N VAL A 168 10.73 6.83 -25.78
CA VAL A 168 9.47 6.41 -25.14
C VAL A 168 8.87 7.47 -24.22
N LEU A 169 9.63 8.53 -23.90
CA LEU A 169 9.15 9.70 -23.15
C LEU A 169 8.30 10.65 -24.03
N PRO A 170 7.46 11.51 -23.42
CA PRO A 170 6.76 12.59 -24.10
C PRO A 170 7.69 13.53 -24.91
N VAL A 171 7.14 14.13 -25.96
CA VAL A 171 7.87 15.10 -26.79
C VAL A 171 8.30 16.30 -25.94
N LYS A 172 9.56 16.71 -26.05
CA LYS A 172 10.28 17.72 -25.23
C LYS A 172 10.78 17.26 -23.86
N SER A 173 10.47 16.06 -23.36
CA SER A 173 11.07 15.54 -22.11
C SER A 173 12.60 15.56 -22.17
N LEU A 174 13.24 15.88 -21.04
CA LEU A 174 14.69 16.08 -20.86
C LEU A 174 15.29 17.23 -21.70
N SER A 175 14.44 18.07 -22.31
CA SER A 175 14.82 19.30 -23.01
C SER A 175 14.02 20.54 -22.57
N CYS A 176 13.06 20.37 -21.68
CA CYS A 176 12.29 21.44 -21.05
C CYS A 176 12.93 21.86 -19.69
N LYS A 177 12.20 22.66 -18.90
CA LYS A 177 12.69 23.26 -17.66
C LYS A 177 12.82 22.19 -16.58
N GLN A 178 14.05 21.74 -16.32
CA GLN A 178 14.31 20.77 -15.25
C GLN A 178 13.82 21.28 -13.88
N ILE A 179 13.26 20.38 -13.09
CA ILE A 179 12.95 20.59 -11.66
C ILE A 179 14.26 20.83 -10.92
N GLU A 180 14.29 21.84 -10.04
CA GLU A 180 15.51 22.14 -9.29
C GLU A 180 15.87 20.97 -8.36
N ARG A 181 17.15 20.59 -8.37
CA ARG A 181 17.69 19.51 -7.54
C ARG A 181 18.57 20.08 -6.45
N ARG A 182 18.26 19.75 -5.19
CA ARG A 182 18.91 20.28 -3.98
C ARG A 182 19.33 19.14 -3.06
N SER A 183 20.54 19.20 -2.52
CA SER A 183 20.98 18.33 -1.43
C SER A 183 20.95 19.08 -0.10
N CYS A 184 20.65 18.36 0.99
CA CYS A 184 20.83 18.81 2.38
C CYS A 184 20.22 20.18 2.74
N ILE A 185 19.03 20.53 2.23
CA ILE A 185 18.37 21.79 2.59
C ILE A 185 17.69 21.71 3.96
N SER A 186 17.76 22.80 4.73
CA SER A 186 17.04 22.89 6.01
C SER A 186 15.53 22.95 5.79
N LEU A 187 14.76 22.58 6.83
CA LEU A 187 13.30 22.74 6.83
C LEU A 187 12.88 24.21 6.59
N GLU A 188 13.63 25.17 7.13
CA GLU A 188 13.38 26.60 6.91
C GLU A 188 13.57 27.00 5.43
N ALA A 189 14.66 26.55 4.79
CA ALA A 189 14.91 26.82 3.37
C ALA A 189 13.85 26.13 2.50
N PHE A 190 13.47 24.89 2.80
CA PHE A 190 12.37 24.20 2.13
C PHE A 190 11.05 24.98 2.25
N ILE A 191 10.72 25.44 3.46
CA ILE A 191 9.49 26.21 3.71
C ILE A 191 9.49 27.51 2.89
N ARG A 192 10.57 28.29 2.96
CA ARG A 192 10.68 29.60 2.33
C ARG A 192 10.73 29.53 0.80
N ASP A 193 11.55 28.62 0.26
CA ASP A 193 11.95 28.66 -1.15
C ASP A 193 11.08 27.77 -2.06
N TYR A 194 10.39 26.76 -1.50
CA TYR A 194 9.61 25.79 -2.29
C TYR A 194 8.17 25.60 -1.80
N PHE A 195 7.97 25.41 -0.49
CA PHE A 195 6.64 25.13 0.07
C PHE A 195 5.69 26.33 -0.03
N LEU A 196 6.11 27.51 0.47
CA LEU A 196 5.30 28.74 0.42
C LEU A 196 5.17 29.32 -0.99
N CYS A 197 6.12 29.02 -1.88
CA CYS A 197 6.09 29.42 -3.28
C CYS A 197 5.38 28.39 -4.19
N GLU A 198 4.83 27.32 -3.62
CA GLU A 198 4.19 26.21 -4.35
C GLU A 198 5.00 25.72 -5.57
N SER A 199 6.32 25.56 -5.40
CA SER A 199 7.24 25.13 -6.46
C SER A 199 7.77 23.71 -6.20
N PRO A 200 7.78 22.81 -7.19
CA PRO A 200 8.36 21.48 -7.05
C PRO A 200 9.89 21.54 -6.92
N VAL A 201 10.45 20.56 -6.20
CA VAL A 201 11.91 20.42 -5.97
C VAL A 201 12.28 18.95 -5.75
N ILE A 202 13.43 18.54 -6.26
CA ILE A 202 14.04 17.22 -5.99
C ILE A 202 15.02 17.38 -4.83
N LEU A 203 14.85 16.59 -3.77
CA LEU A 203 15.66 16.59 -2.55
C LEU A 203 16.55 15.35 -2.53
N SER A 204 17.82 15.54 -2.89
CA SER A 204 18.74 14.44 -3.18
C SER A 204 19.47 13.86 -1.99
N GLY A 205 19.57 12.52 -2.00
CA GLY A 205 20.18 11.73 -0.93
C GLY A 205 19.41 11.77 0.39
N TYR A 206 18.21 12.34 0.42
CA TYR A 206 17.49 12.59 1.67
C TYR A 206 17.15 11.28 2.39
N ILE A 207 16.78 10.24 1.63
CA ILE A 207 16.39 8.93 2.21
C ILE A 207 17.55 7.93 2.30
N ASP A 208 18.80 8.35 2.09
CA ASP A 208 19.98 7.46 2.13
C ASP A 208 20.18 6.74 3.47
N HIS A 209 19.62 7.31 4.55
CA HIS A 209 19.66 6.77 5.90
C HIS A 209 18.54 5.74 6.19
N TRP A 210 17.61 5.50 5.27
CA TRP A 210 16.49 4.58 5.49
C TRP A 210 16.93 3.11 5.39
N PRO A 211 16.50 2.23 6.32
CA PRO A 211 16.71 0.79 6.20
C PRO A 211 16.23 0.20 4.86
N ALA A 212 15.15 0.73 4.28
CA ALA A 212 14.64 0.34 2.96
C ALA A 212 15.71 0.31 1.86
N ARG A 213 16.66 1.27 1.85
CA ARG A 213 17.78 1.38 0.87
C ARG A 213 18.65 0.13 0.76
N THR A 214 18.67 -0.69 1.82
CA THR A 214 19.46 -1.92 1.89
C THR A 214 18.57 -3.16 1.98
N LYS A 215 17.56 -3.14 2.85
CA LYS A 215 16.69 -4.31 3.11
C LYS A 215 15.82 -4.70 1.92
N TRP A 216 15.25 -3.74 1.19
CA TRP A 216 14.32 -4.05 0.09
C TRP A 216 15.03 -4.55 -1.18
N LYS A 217 16.37 -4.51 -1.20
CA LYS A 217 17.19 -5.17 -2.24
C LYS A 217 17.35 -6.66 -2.00
N ASP A 218 17.13 -7.14 -0.78
CA ASP A 218 17.06 -8.58 -0.47
C ASP A 218 15.63 -9.09 -0.70
N ILE A 219 15.40 -9.79 -1.81
CA ILE A 219 14.10 -10.41 -2.11
C ILE A 219 13.68 -11.38 -1.00
N ARG A 220 14.63 -12.08 -0.34
CA ARG A 220 14.34 -13.02 0.76
C ARG A 220 13.90 -12.29 2.02
N TYR A 221 14.31 -11.03 2.20
CA TYR A 221 13.75 -10.16 3.23
C TYR A 221 12.28 -9.87 2.94
N LEU A 222 11.97 -9.42 1.73
CA LEU A 222 10.60 -9.08 1.30
C LEU A 222 9.65 -10.28 1.34
N GLU A 223 10.02 -11.42 0.76
CA GLU A 223 9.26 -12.68 0.84
C GLU A 223 9.02 -13.10 2.30
N ARG A 224 10.02 -12.93 3.17
CA ARG A 224 9.92 -13.30 4.58
C ARG A 224 8.96 -12.41 5.35
N ILE A 225 8.89 -11.10 5.10
CA ILE A 225 7.99 -10.22 5.87
C ILE A 225 6.61 -10.04 5.20
N ALA A 226 6.54 -10.12 3.87
CA ALA A 226 5.36 -9.74 3.10
C ALA A 226 4.83 -10.87 2.20
N GLY A 227 5.59 -11.91 1.87
CA GLY A 227 5.25 -12.88 0.81
C GLY A 227 3.86 -13.55 0.91
N ASP A 228 3.44 -13.93 2.13
CA ASP A 228 2.11 -14.52 2.40
C ASP A 228 0.94 -13.49 2.37
N ARG A 229 1.22 -12.19 2.28
CA ARG A 229 0.23 -11.10 2.40
C ARG A 229 -0.48 -10.87 1.07
N THR A 230 -1.77 -10.56 1.11
CA THR A 230 -2.56 -10.29 -0.12
C THR A 230 -2.48 -8.83 -0.51
N VAL A 231 -2.23 -8.52 -1.78
CA VAL A 231 -2.15 -7.14 -2.31
C VAL A 231 -3.04 -6.94 -3.54
N PRO A 232 -3.62 -5.74 -3.72
CA PRO A 232 -4.45 -5.43 -4.88
C PRO A 232 -3.60 -4.97 -6.07
N VAL A 233 -3.58 -5.75 -7.15
CA VAL A 233 -3.03 -5.37 -8.46
C VAL A 233 -4.22 -5.19 -9.41
N GLU A 234 -4.29 -5.87 -10.56
CA GLU A 234 -5.58 -6.07 -11.25
C GLU A 234 -6.45 -7.11 -10.52
N GLU A 235 -5.82 -8.18 -10.01
CA GLU A 235 -6.45 -9.18 -9.14
C GLU A 235 -5.79 -9.22 -7.75
N LEU A 236 -6.43 -9.93 -6.83
CA LEU A 236 -6.00 -10.08 -5.42
C LEU A 236 -5.09 -11.30 -5.26
N ILE A 237 -3.79 -11.06 -5.48
CA ILE A 237 -2.70 -12.05 -5.44
C ILE A 237 -1.87 -11.92 -4.15
N THR A 238 -1.01 -12.90 -3.87
CA THR A 238 -0.03 -12.76 -2.76
C THR A 238 1.12 -11.84 -3.16
N PHE A 239 1.80 -11.26 -2.17
CA PHE A 239 2.96 -10.42 -2.43
C PHE A 239 4.11 -11.21 -3.07
N SER A 240 4.29 -12.50 -2.75
CA SER A 240 5.24 -13.36 -3.47
C SER A 240 4.89 -13.53 -4.95
N GLN A 241 3.62 -13.77 -5.28
CA GLN A 241 3.16 -13.82 -6.68
C GLN A 241 3.36 -12.48 -7.40
N PHE A 242 3.06 -11.37 -6.73
CA PHE A 242 3.33 -10.03 -7.23
C PHE A 242 4.84 -9.81 -7.49
N LEU A 243 5.70 -10.20 -6.55
CA LEU A 243 7.15 -10.17 -6.73
C LEU A 243 7.52 -10.97 -7.98
N GLU A 244 7.18 -12.27 -8.05
CA GLU A 244 7.44 -13.16 -9.20
C GLU A 244 7.01 -12.55 -10.55
N MET A 245 5.84 -11.91 -10.61
CA MET A 245 5.34 -11.27 -11.84
C MET A 245 6.21 -10.09 -12.31
N MET A 246 6.80 -9.30 -11.40
CA MET A 246 7.58 -8.10 -11.78
C MET A 246 8.87 -8.37 -12.57
N TRP A 247 9.35 -9.63 -12.61
CA TRP A 247 10.58 -10.03 -13.31
C TRP A 247 10.36 -11.23 -14.26
N SER A 248 9.12 -11.71 -14.38
CA SER A 248 8.72 -12.56 -15.51
C SER A 248 8.71 -11.74 -16.81
N SER A 249 9.41 -12.24 -17.83
CA SER A 249 9.55 -11.54 -19.12
C SER A 249 8.27 -11.51 -19.95
N ASP A 250 7.28 -12.32 -19.59
CA ASP A 250 6.04 -12.53 -20.34
C ASP A 250 4.84 -11.72 -19.81
N CYS A 251 4.99 -10.99 -18.70
CA CYS A 251 3.92 -10.18 -18.11
C CYS A 251 3.92 -8.75 -18.68
N SER A 252 2.76 -8.26 -19.12
CA SER A 252 2.63 -6.84 -19.50
C SER A 252 2.73 -5.98 -18.24
N ALA A 253 3.46 -4.86 -18.32
CA ALA A 253 3.73 -4.05 -17.16
C ALA A 253 2.44 -3.60 -16.45
N ASN A 254 1.46 -3.08 -17.20
CA ASN A 254 0.20 -2.57 -16.64
C ASN A 254 -0.61 -3.61 -15.84
N LEU A 255 -0.49 -4.91 -16.17
CA LEU A 255 -1.10 -6.01 -15.40
C LEU A 255 -0.46 -6.22 -14.02
N THR A 256 0.67 -5.56 -13.76
CA THR A 256 1.59 -5.83 -12.65
C THR A 256 1.89 -4.55 -11.85
N TYR A 257 0.92 -3.63 -11.71
CA TYR A 257 1.09 -2.39 -10.94
C TYR A 257 0.35 -2.41 -9.60
N LEU A 258 1.10 -2.44 -8.48
CA LEU A 258 0.57 -2.17 -7.15
C LEU A 258 0.59 -0.65 -6.92
N ALA A 259 -0.46 0.04 -7.39
CA ALA A 259 -0.55 1.50 -7.34
C ALA A 259 -1.37 2.00 -6.14
N GLN A 260 -0.94 3.12 -5.53
CA GLN A 260 -1.67 3.88 -4.50
C GLN A 260 -2.15 3.06 -3.28
N HIS A 261 -1.52 1.93 -2.97
CA HIS A 261 -1.97 1.02 -1.91
C HIS A 261 -1.36 1.41 -0.54
N PRO A 262 -2.13 1.52 0.56
CA PRO A 262 -1.60 1.77 1.91
C PRO A 262 -0.90 0.52 2.52
N LEU A 263 0.08 -0.03 1.78
CA LEU A 263 0.81 -1.25 2.13
C LEU A 263 1.50 -1.17 3.51
N PHE A 264 1.93 0.03 3.91
CA PHE A 264 2.62 0.28 5.18
C PHE A 264 1.67 0.25 6.39
N ASP A 265 0.37 0.51 6.20
CA ASP A 265 -0.62 0.22 7.22
C ASP A 265 -0.83 -1.28 7.38
N GLN A 266 -0.85 -2.01 6.26
CA GLN A 266 -1.08 -3.46 6.23
C GLN A 266 0.12 -4.26 6.76
N ILE A 267 1.35 -3.85 6.44
CA ILE A 267 2.60 -4.57 6.74
C ILE A 267 3.50 -3.66 7.58
N LYS A 268 3.41 -3.80 8.91
CA LYS A 268 4.13 -2.93 9.85
C LYS A 268 5.65 -3.10 9.75
N GLU A 269 6.13 -4.28 9.40
CA GLU A 269 7.56 -4.55 9.15
C GLU A 269 8.12 -3.71 7.99
N LEU A 270 7.35 -3.47 6.92
CA LEU A 270 7.74 -2.53 5.85
C LEU A 270 7.66 -1.07 6.32
N ARG A 271 6.74 -0.75 7.23
CA ARG A 271 6.62 0.60 7.81
C ARG A 271 7.81 0.96 8.69
N GLU A 272 8.44 0.00 9.38
CA GLU A 272 9.65 0.20 10.18
C GLU A 272 10.89 0.54 9.34
N ASP A 273 10.87 0.25 8.04
CA ASP A 273 11.99 0.51 7.12
C ASP A 273 12.05 1.92 6.54
N ILE A 274 11.02 2.72 6.79
CA ILE A 274 10.84 4.08 6.25
C ILE A 274 10.54 5.09 7.36
N MET A 275 10.91 6.35 7.13
CA MET A 275 10.67 7.45 8.06
C MET A 275 9.77 8.49 7.40
N VAL A 276 8.99 9.25 8.18
CA VAL A 276 8.22 10.37 7.63
C VAL A 276 9.20 11.54 7.45
N PRO A 277 9.40 12.09 6.24
CA PRO A 277 10.29 13.23 6.03
C PRO A 277 9.88 14.42 6.89
N GLU A 278 10.84 15.12 7.50
CA GLU A 278 10.57 16.26 8.39
C GLU A 278 9.79 17.38 7.69
N TYR A 279 9.95 17.48 6.37
CA TYR A 279 9.22 18.40 5.49
C TYR A 279 7.69 18.19 5.50
N CYS A 280 7.18 17.01 5.88
CA CYS A 280 5.74 16.78 6.07
C CYS A 280 5.15 17.64 7.20
N ASN A 281 5.96 18.16 8.12
CA ASN A 281 5.53 19.06 9.18
C ASN A 281 5.41 20.52 8.72
N ALA A 282 5.81 20.85 7.48
CA ALA A 282 5.73 22.20 6.94
C ALA A 282 4.29 22.75 6.98
N GLY A 283 4.14 24.00 7.42
CA GLY A 283 2.83 24.63 7.60
C GLY A 283 1.98 24.04 8.74
N GLY A 284 2.62 23.44 9.76
CA GLY A 284 1.94 22.71 10.82
C GLY A 284 1.25 21.46 10.27
N GLY A 285 1.98 20.71 9.44
CA GLY A 285 1.43 19.66 8.61
C GLY A 285 1.10 18.37 9.35
N GLU A 286 0.00 17.73 8.96
CA GLU A 286 -0.44 16.43 9.48
C GLU A 286 -0.47 15.40 8.34
N LEU A 287 0.25 14.29 8.48
CA LEU A 287 0.29 13.21 7.50
C LEU A 287 -1.09 12.54 7.39
N GLN A 288 -1.62 12.46 6.18
CA GLN A 288 -2.97 11.98 5.88
C GLN A 288 -2.98 10.59 5.23
N LYS A 289 -2.03 10.32 4.32
CA LYS A 289 -1.88 9.01 3.65
C LYS A 289 -0.41 8.67 3.40
N LEU A 290 -0.12 7.38 3.39
CA LEU A 290 1.20 6.81 3.10
C LEU A 290 1.01 5.61 2.17
N ASN A 291 1.30 5.78 0.88
CA ASN A 291 1.01 4.78 -0.15
C ASN A 291 2.30 4.20 -0.75
N ALA A 292 2.27 2.92 -1.09
CA ALA A 292 3.25 2.25 -1.93
C ALA A 292 2.83 2.31 -3.41
N TRP A 293 3.83 2.44 -4.28
CA TRP A 293 3.65 2.38 -5.74
C TRP A 293 4.76 1.48 -6.31
N PHE A 294 4.45 0.21 -6.51
CA PHE A 294 5.43 -0.83 -6.86
C PHE A 294 5.08 -1.43 -8.23
N GLY A 295 6.06 -1.57 -9.13
CA GLY A 295 5.84 -2.17 -10.44
C GLY A 295 7.11 -2.54 -11.20
N PRO A 296 6.99 -3.33 -12.29
CA PRO A 296 8.08 -3.61 -13.21
C PRO A 296 8.43 -2.37 -14.03
N GLU A 297 9.45 -2.46 -14.88
CA GLU A 297 9.74 -1.44 -15.89
C GLU A 297 8.55 -1.23 -16.86
N GLY A 298 8.14 0.03 -17.10
CA GLY A 298 7.24 0.40 -18.21
C GLY A 298 5.73 0.46 -17.96
N THR A 299 5.26 0.14 -16.77
CA THR A 299 3.97 0.56 -16.17
C THR A 299 3.72 2.08 -16.29
N VAL A 300 2.53 2.58 -15.92
CA VAL A 300 2.19 4.02 -16.01
C VAL A 300 1.37 4.55 -14.82
N THR A 301 1.74 5.70 -14.23
CA THR A 301 0.80 6.59 -13.51
C THR A 301 0.39 7.74 -14.44
N PRO A 302 -0.88 7.78 -14.94
CA PRO A 302 -1.34 8.81 -15.86
C PRO A 302 -1.32 10.23 -15.26
N LEU A 303 -1.37 11.23 -16.14
CA LEU A 303 -1.39 12.65 -15.75
C LEU A 303 -2.60 12.98 -14.88
N HIS A 304 -2.35 13.34 -13.62
CA HIS A 304 -3.39 13.67 -12.63
C HIS A 304 -2.86 14.75 -11.66
N HIS A 305 -3.72 15.20 -10.73
CA HIS A 305 -3.32 16.11 -9.65
C HIS A 305 -4.00 15.72 -8.33
N ASP A 306 -3.34 15.99 -7.21
CA ASP A 306 -3.87 15.71 -5.87
C ASP A 306 -4.35 16.97 -5.15
N LEU A 307 -5.16 16.79 -4.11
CA LEU A 307 -5.60 17.85 -3.19
C LEU A 307 -4.73 17.96 -1.93
N TYR A 308 -3.66 17.17 -1.85
CA TYR A 308 -2.71 17.11 -0.73
C TYR A 308 -1.35 17.65 -1.18
N HIS A 309 -0.52 18.08 -0.23
CA HIS A 309 0.92 18.17 -0.50
C HIS A 309 1.45 16.74 -0.59
N ASN A 310 2.29 16.44 -1.58
CA ASN A 310 2.78 15.10 -1.83
C ASN A 310 4.32 15.11 -1.88
N LEU A 311 4.97 14.28 -1.06
CA LEU A 311 6.38 13.95 -1.19
C LEU A 311 6.47 12.55 -1.77
N PHE A 312 6.79 12.48 -3.06
CA PHE A 312 6.86 11.23 -3.81
C PHE A 312 8.33 10.78 -3.84
N ALA A 313 8.67 9.78 -3.02
CA ALA A 313 9.96 9.10 -3.06
C ALA A 313 9.93 8.13 -4.25
N GLN A 314 10.77 8.36 -5.26
CA GLN A 314 10.50 7.83 -6.60
C GLN A 314 11.52 6.78 -7.10
N VAL A 315 10.93 5.75 -7.70
CA VAL A 315 11.38 4.85 -8.76
C VAL A 315 10.05 4.51 -9.50
N ASP A 316 9.85 4.67 -10.82
CA ASP A 316 8.75 5.57 -11.30
C ASP A 316 7.42 5.07 -11.98
N LEU A 317 7.08 5.34 -13.30
CA LEU A 317 6.19 4.68 -14.37
C LEU A 317 5.30 5.53 -15.47
N ASP A 318 5.45 5.42 -16.84
CA ASP A 318 4.98 6.34 -18.00
C ASP A 318 4.55 5.80 -19.44
N ASN A 319 3.59 6.47 -20.14
CA ASN A 319 3.55 6.96 -21.58
C ASN A 319 2.21 7.75 -21.94
N ILE A 320 2.20 8.73 -22.88
CA ILE A 320 1.00 9.50 -23.36
C ILE A 320 0.95 9.69 -24.90
N ASN A 321 -0.24 9.53 -25.52
CA ASN A 321 -0.48 9.64 -26.97
C ASN A 321 -0.77 11.10 -27.46
N VAL A 322 0.13 11.67 -28.26
CA VAL A 322 0.03 13.06 -28.76
C VAL A 322 -0.92 13.28 -29.95
N ASN A 323 -1.28 12.24 -30.72
CA ASN A 323 -2.16 12.39 -31.88
C ASN A 323 -3.63 12.65 -31.49
N GLU A 324 -4.01 12.18 -30.31
CA GLU A 324 -5.36 12.28 -29.75
C GLU A 324 -5.56 13.58 -28.95
N PHE A 325 -4.46 14.13 -28.42
CA PHE A 325 -4.45 15.37 -27.64
C PHE A 325 -3.47 16.41 -28.24
N PRO A 326 -3.73 16.96 -29.45
CA PRO A 326 -2.78 17.81 -30.17
C PRO A 326 -2.35 19.08 -29.44
N ARG A 327 -3.12 19.56 -28.45
CA ARG A 327 -2.76 20.70 -27.59
C ARG A 327 -1.66 20.38 -26.55
N THR A 328 -1.28 19.12 -26.37
CA THR A 328 -0.19 18.72 -25.45
C THR A 328 1.18 19.22 -25.91
N GLY A 329 1.39 19.40 -27.22
CA GLY A 329 2.66 19.87 -27.77
C GLY A 329 3.07 21.29 -27.33
N ASP A 330 2.10 22.12 -26.92
CA ASP A 330 2.32 23.51 -26.49
C ASP A 330 2.29 23.69 -24.96
N VAL A 331 2.11 22.61 -24.19
CA VAL A 331 2.14 22.68 -22.72
C VAL A 331 3.58 22.91 -22.27
N GLU A 332 3.80 23.97 -21.50
CA GLU A 332 5.02 24.10 -20.70
C GLU A 332 4.91 23.20 -19.48
N PHE A 333 5.91 22.33 -19.30
CA PHE A 333 6.02 21.46 -18.14
C PHE A 333 7.46 21.48 -17.61
N MET A 334 7.58 21.05 -16.35
CA MET A 334 8.87 20.79 -15.71
C MET A 334 9.07 19.29 -15.56
N ASP A 335 10.31 18.86 -15.63
CA ASP A 335 10.69 17.45 -15.69
C ASP A 335 11.94 17.15 -14.85
N GLY A 336 12.17 15.88 -14.55
CA GLY A 336 13.37 15.43 -13.88
C GLY A 336 13.38 13.92 -13.74
N ILE A 337 14.55 13.32 -13.88
CA ILE A 337 14.77 11.92 -13.50
C ILE A 337 14.98 11.90 -11.99
N LEU A 338 14.37 10.94 -11.32
CA LEU A 338 14.57 10.68 -9.89
C LEU A 338 15.43 9.43 -9.73
N GLU A 339 16.47 9.56 -8.91
CA GLU A 339 17.47 8.54 -8.65
C GLU A 339 17.19 7.89 -7.29
N GLU A 340 17.67 6.66 -7.10
CA GLU A 340 17.49 5.91 -5.86
C GLU A 340 18.13 6.66 -4.67
N GLY A 341 17.30 7.31 -3.83
CA GLY A 341 17.73 8.20 -2.75
C GLY A 341 17.09 9.59 -2.75
N ASP A 342 16.40 9.97 -3.83
CA ASP A 342 15.71 11.25 -3.96
C ASP A 342 14.29 11.27 -3.35
N LEU A 343 13.81 12.46 -2.98
CA LEU A 343 12.40 12.79 -2.81
C LEU A 343 11.98 13.88 -3.80
N LEU A 344 10.83 13.75 -4.47
CA LEU A 344 10.19 14.85 -5.19
C LEU A 344 9.11 15.50 -4.32
N TYR A 345 9.21 16.81 -4.08
CA TYR A 345 8.08 17.59 -3.59
C TYR A 345 7.15 17.99 -4.73
N ILE A 346 5.88 17.62 -4.61
CA ILE A 346 4.79 17.98 -5.52
C ILE A 346 3.79 18.82 -4.70
N PRO A 347 3.66 20.14 -5.00
CA PRO A 347 2.68 20.98 -4.32
C PRO A 347 1.23 20.60 -4.69
N PRO A 348 0.23 20.98 -3.89
CA PRO A 348 -1.17 20.63 -4.16
C PRO A 348 -1.63 21.14 -5.54
N LYS A 349 -2.48 20.37 -6.21
CA LYS A 349 -3.03 20.66 -7.55
C LYS A 349 -1.99 20.73 -8.68
N TRP A 350 -0.69 20.48 -8.43
CA TRP A 350 0.25 20.30 -9.52
C TRP A 350 -0.08 19.02 -10.29
N TRP A 351 -0.25 19.19 -11.59
CA TRP A 351 -0.37 18.09 -12.53
C TRP A 351 0.97 17.37 -12.62
N HIS A 352 0.97 16.08 -12.36
CA HIS A 352 2.18 15.28 -12.32
C HIS A 352 1.99 13.92 -12.98
N TYR A 353 3.13 13.40 -13.42
CA TYR A 353 3.29 12.25 -14.28
C TYR A 353 4.76 11.81 -14.18
N VAL A 354 5.01 10.51 -14.18
CA VAL A 354 6.13 9.93 -13.41
C VAL A 354 6.74 8.77 -14.22
N ARG A 355 7.74 8.89 -15.12
CA ARG A 355 8.29 7.71 -15.90
C ARG A 355 9.31 6.87 -15.14
N SER A 356 9.20 5.54 -15.17
CA SER A 356 10.32 4.64 -14.86
C SER A 356 11.04 4.10 -16.07
N LEU A 357 12.30 3.86 -15.75
CA LEU A 357 13.39 3.46 -16.62
C LEU A 357 14.00 2.13 -16.13
N SER A 358 13.52 1.63 -14.97
CA SER A 358 13.89 0.37 -14.31
C SER A 358 12.73 -0.13 -13.41
N THR A 359 12.79 -1.40 -12.98
CA THR A 359 11.93 -1.94 -11.91
C THR A 359 12.01 -1.08 -10.64
N SER A 360 10.89 -0.90 -9.95
CA SER A 360 10.72 0.23 -9.05
C SER A 360 9.88 0.01 -7.79
N PHE A 361 10.33 0.63 -6.70
CA PHE A 361 9.57 0.77 -5.44
C PHE A 361 9.53 2.24 -4.99
N SER A 362 8.35 2.87 -5.10
CA SER A 362 8.09 4.25 -4.67
C SER A 362 7.24 4.34 -3.40
N VAL A 363 7.41 5.43 -2.64
CA VAL A 363 6.68 5.72 -1.40
C VAL A 363 6.20 7.17 -1.40
N SER A 364 4.88 7.40 -1.36
CA SER A 364 4.31 8.76 -1.37
C SER A 364 3.73 9.15 0.00
N PHE A 365 4.14 10.31 0.50
CA PHE A 365 3.65 10.91 1.75
C PHE A 365 2.70 12.07 1.43
N TRP A 366 1.42 11.93 1.77
CA TRP A 366 0.41 12.96 1.52
C TRP A 366 0.04 13.66 2.83
N TRP A 367 0.16 14.98 2.89
CA TRP A 367 -0.19 15.76 4.09
C TRP A 367 -1.07 16.98 3.77
N ARG A 368 -1.67 17.55 4.82
CA ARG A 368 -2.41 18.82 4.80
C ARG A 368 -1.76 19.83 5.71
N THR A 369 -1.90 21.12 5.39
CA THR A 369 -1.56 22.22 6.28
C THR A 369 -2.67 22.46 7.29
N SER A 370 -2.31 22.89 8.50
CA SER A 370 -3.26 23.47 9.45
C SER A 370 -3.42 24.99 9.27
N ILE A 371 -2.49 25.61 8.54
CA ILE A 371 -2.53 27.03 8.17
C ILE A 371 -3.27 27.15 6.82
N PRO A 372 -4.39 27.91 6.72
CA PRO A 372 -5.04 28.18 5.46
C PRO A 372 -4.13 29.01 4.54
N PRO A 373 -4.23 28.88 3.21
CA PRO A 373 -3.44 29.70 2.29
C PRO A 373 -3.70 31.19 2.57
N PRO A 374 -2.70 32.07 2.40
CA PRO A 374 -2.89 33.51 2.54
C PRO A 374 -4.02 33.96 1.59
N GLN A 375 -4.92 34.81 2.09
CA GLN A 375 -6.07 35.27 1.31
C GLN A 375 -5.66 36.23 0.19
N GLY A 376 -5.29 35.65 -0.95
CA GLY A 376 -5.25 36.28 -2.26
C GLY A 376 -3.95 37.00 -2.65
N SER A 377 -3.58 36.80 -3.91
CA SER A 377 -3.09 37.83 -4.83
C SER A 377 -3.61 37.53 -6.23
#